data_AF-E6YPF5-F1
#
_entry.id   AF-E6YPF5-F1
#
_cell.length_a   1.000
_cell.length_b   1.000
_cell.length_c   1.000
_cell.angle_alpha   90.00
_cell.angle_beta   90.00
_cell.angle_gamma   90.00
#
_symmetry.space_group_name_H-M   'P 1'
#
loop_
_entity.id
_entity.type
_entity.pdbx_description
1 polymer ?
#
loop_
_entity_poly.entity_id
_entity_poly.type
_entity_poly.pdbx_seq_one_letter_code
_entity_poly.pdbx_strand_id
1 'polypeptide(L)' 'MLHTSFKISVVKMIQTQKNHNYTREFYFFLFVDIKTEHCSHKARYFQNFLITKIRVTE' A
#
# COMPACT_ATOMS: atom_id res chain seq x y z
N MET A 1 11.09 0.01 25.46
CA MET A 1 9.83 -0.12 24.70
C MET A 1 10.16 0.17 23.24
N LEU A 2 9.92 -0.79 22.34
CA LEU A 2 10.10 -0.60 20.89
C LEU A 2 8.82 0.05 20.35
N HIS A 3 8.94 1.23 19.74
CA HIS A 3 7.83 1.91 19.09
C HIS A 3 7.93 1.72 17.58
N THR A 4 6.90 1.14 16.98
CA THR A 4 6.83 0.92 15.53
C THR A 4 5.61 1.65 14.98
N SER A 5 5.80 2.45 13.94
CA SER A 5 4.72 3.08 13.19
C SER A 5 4.82 2.74 11.71
N PHE A 6 3.67 2.71 11.04
CA PHE A 6 3.59 2.48 9.60
C PHE A 6 2.79 3.59 8.92
N LYS A 7 3.16 3.93 7.69
CA LYS A 7 2.42 4.82 6.80
C LYS A 7 2.30 4.15 5.43
N ILE A 8 1.09 4.12 4.90
CA ILE A 8 0.81 3.61 3.55
C ILE A 8 0.36 4.78 2.69
N SER A 9 0.99 4.98 1.55
CA SER A 9 0.65 6.04 0.59
C SER A 9 0.27 5.42 -0.75
N VAL A 10 -0.88 5.81 -1.29
CA VAL A 10 -1.28 5.45 -2.66
C VAL A 10 -0.56 6.37 -3.64
N VAL A 11 0.27 5.80 -4.50
CA VAL A 11 1.03 6.52 -5.53
C VAL A 11 0.21 6.69 -6.79
N LYS A 12 -0.44 5.60 -7.22
CA LYS A 12 -1.23 5.56 -8.45
C LYS A 12 -2.34 4.53 -8.30
N MET A 13 -3.50 4.87 -8.86
CA MET A 13 -4.61 3.96 -9.06
C MET A 13 -4.87 3.85 -10.57
N ILE A 14 -5.00 2.63 -11.09
CA ILE A 14 -5.43 2.36 -12.46
C ILE A 14 -6.70 1.53 -12.41
N GLN A 15 -7.74 1.98 -13.08
CA GLN A 15 -8.99 1.25 -13.22
C GLN A 15 -9.11 0.69 -14.63
N THR A 16 -9.51 -0.57 -14.75
CA THR A 16 -9.85 -1.20 -16.02
C THR A 16 -11.27 -1.77 -15.95
N GLN A 17 -12.05 -1.57 -17.01
CA GLN A 17 -13.40 -2.10 -17.14
C GLN A 17 -13.43 -3.08 -18.31
N LYS A 18 -13.87 -4.31 -18.06
CA LYS A 18 -14.10 -5.28 -19.13
C LYS A 18 -15.58 -5.24 -19.50
N ASN A 19 -15.88 -4.88 -20.75
CA ASN A 19 -17.25 -4.70 -21.27
C ASN A 19 -18.13 -5.96 -21.17
N HIS A 20 -17.55 -7.15 -21.00
CA HIS A 20 -18.31 -8.39 -21.12
C HIS A 20 -19.00 -8.86 -19.84
N ASN A 21 -18.65 -8.36 -18.65
CA ASN A 21 -19.07 -8.97 -17.37
C ASN A 21 -19.36 -7.98 -16.21
N TYR A 22 -19.64 -6.69 -16.49
CA TYR A 22 -19.80 -5.65 -15.45
C TYR A 22 -18.70 -5.67 -14.35
N THR A 23 -17.52 -6.20 -14.68
CA THR A 23 -16.43 -6.41 -13.73
C THR A 23 -15.48 -5.21 -13.81
N ARG A 24 -15.19 -4.61 -12.67
CA ARG A 24 -14.24 -3.50 -12.54
C ARG A 24 -13.00 -3.97 -11.81
N GLU A 25 -11.82 -3.72 -12.38
CA GLU A 25 -10.54 -4.04 -11.74
C GLU A 25 -9.81 -2.74 -11.39
N PHE A 26 -9.28 -2.69 -10.16
CA PHE A 26 -8.51 -1.56 -9.64
C PHE A 26 -7.12 -2.05 -9.26
N TYR A 27 -6.10 -1.37 -9.76
CA TYR A 27 -4.70 -1.63 -9.46
C TYR A 27 -4.14 -0.46 -8.66
N PHE A 28 -3.67 -0.73 -7.45
CA PHE A 28 -3.09 0.24 -6.54
C PHE A 28 -1.58 0.04 -6.47
N PHE A 29 -0.82 1.12 -6.68
CA PHE A 29 0.60 1.18 -6.44
C PHE A 29 0.82 1.88 -5.10
N LEU A 30 1.38 1.16 -4.13
CA LEU A 30 1.46 1.58 -2.74
C LEU A 30 2.93 1.70 -2.31
N PHE A 31 3.27 2.79 -1.64
CA PHE A 31 4.48 2.85 -0.82
C PHE A 31 4.11 2.58 0.64
N VAL A 32 4.84 1.67 1.27
CA VAL A 32 4.70 1.35 2.69
C VAL A 32 5.99 1.75 3.39
N ASP A 33 5.90 2.77 4.23
CA ASP A 33 6.97 3.24 5.09
C ASP A 33 6.78 2.67 6.49
N ILE A 34 7.79 1.97 7.01
CA ILE A 34 7.82 1.46 8.38
C ILE A 34 8.94 2.19 9.12
N LYS A 35 8.58 2.88 10.21
CA LYS A 35 9.53 3.50 11.13
C LYS A 35 9.57 2.70 12.42
N THR A 36 10.74 2.25 12.82
CA THR A 36 10.98 1.63 14.13
C THR A 36 11.92 2.49 14.95
N GLU A 37 11.55 2.78 16.19
CA GLU A 37 12.30 3.65 17.10
C GLU A 37 12.36 3.00 18.49
N HIS A 38 13.54 3.01 19.08
CA HIS A 38 13.75 2.57 20.46
C HIS A 38 14.08 3.81 21.28
N CYS A 39 13.59 3.91 22.52
CA CYS A 39 13.75 5.11 23.37
C CYS A 39 15.21 5.55 23.64
N SER A 40 16.20 4.75 23.25
CA SER A 40 17.63 5.00 23.41
C SER A 40 18.45 4.87 22.11
N HIS A 41 17.81 4.65 20.95
CA HIS A 41 18.52 4.40 19.68
C HIS A 41 17.92 5.17 18.51
N LYS A 42 18.77 5.43 17.50
CA LYS A 42 18.42 6.06 16.23
C LYS A 42 17.30 5.29 15.52
N ALA A 43 16.29 6.02 15.03
CA ALA A 43 15.18 5.44 14.27
C ALA A 43 15.66 4.75 12.97
N ARG A 44 15.08 3.60 12.66
CA ARG A 44 15.28 2.86 11.40
C ARG A 44 14.05 3.00 10.51
N TYR A 45 14.29 3.12 9.22
CA TYR A 45 13.26 3.31 8.20
C TYR A 45 13.36 2.20 7.16
N PHE A 46 12.24 1.56 6.86
CA PHE A 46 12.11 0.57 5.80
C PHE A 46 11.02 1.04 4.85
N GLN A 47 11.35 1.21 3.57
CA GLN A 47 10.39 1.58 2.54
C GLN A 47 10.20 0.40 1.59
N ASN A 48 8.95 0.02 1.37
CA ASN A 48 8.59 -1.06 0.46
C ASN A 48 7.60 -0.56 -0.60
N PHE A 49 7.67 -1.17 -1.78
CA PHE A 49 6.71 -0.95 -2.85
C PHE A 49 5.81 -2.18 -2.99
N LEU A 50 4.51 -1.96 -3.01
CA LEU A 50 3.49 -3.00 -3.12
C LEU A 50 2.52 -2.67 -4.26
N ILE A 51 2.17 -3.68 -5.05
CA ILE A 51 1.13 -3.57 -6.07
C ILE A 51 -0.03 -4.47 -5.67
N THR A 52 -1.22 -3.89 -5.51
CA THR A 52 -2.43 -4.60 -5.07
C THR A 52 -3.52 -4.51 -6.13
N LYS A 53 -4.22 -5.62 -6.38
CA LYS A 53 -5.37 -5.69 -7.29
C LYS A 53 -6.65 -5.95 -6.51
N ILE A 54 -7.67 -5.10 -6.71
CA ILE A 54 -9.03 -5.31 -6.22
C ILE A 54 -9.94 -5.53 -7.43
N ARG A 55 -10.76 -6.58 -7.39
CA ARG A 55 -11.81 -6.84 -8.38
C ARG A 55 -13.17 -6.68 -7.72
N VAL A 56 -14.02 -5.86 -8.32
CA VAL A 56 -15.43 -5.71 -7.95
C VAL A 56 -16.27 -6.34 -9.04
N THR A 57 -17.10 -7.30 -8.65
CA THR A 57 -18.17 -7.89 -9.46
C THR A 57 -19.50 -7.39 -8.90
N GLU A 58 -20.45 -7.05 -9.76
CA GLU A 58 -21.85 -6.78 -9.34
C GLU A 58 -22.49 -8.02 -8.71
#